data_AF-A0A329LY77-F1
#
_entry.id   AF-A0A329LY77-F1
#
_cell.length_a   1.000
_cell.length_b   1.000
_cell.length_c   1.000
_cell.angle_alpha   90.00
_cell.angle_beta   90.00
_cell.angle_gamma   90.00
#
_symmetry.space_group_name_H-M   'P 1'
#
loop_
_entity.id
_entity.type
_entity.pdbx_description
1 polymer ?
#
loop_
_entity_poly.entity_id
_entity_poly.type
_entity_poly.pdbx_seq_one_letter_code
_entity_poly.pdbx_strand_id
1 'polypeptide(L)'
;MLKDILTCLRSIIAGYFFSVLGIILVSIGLSFTPLKGEPWVYIVVSALFIVLGGSIASTVSRNYRIINSAFVGFIHIFWALYRGGYAELNDILAIPVLAIPLAVVGGMISKKLKPTVREIEQI
;
A
#
# COMPACT_ATOMS: atom_id res chain seq x y z
N MET A 1 -4.33 22.27 15.84
CA MET A 1 -3.67 21.19 16.62
C MET A 1 -4.57 19.96 16.81
N LEU A 2 -5.65 19.99 17.61
CA LEU A 2 -6.50 18.80 17.82
C LEU A 2 -7.19 18.30 16.53
N LYS A 3 -7.68 19.22 15.69
CA LYS A 3 -8.27 18.89 14.38
C LYS A 3 -7.26 18.20 13.45
N ASP A 4 -6.01 18.66 13.43
CA ASP A 4 -4.96 18.11 12.56
C ASP A 4 -4.57 16.69 12.98
N ILE A 5 -4.49 16.43 14.29
CA ILE A 5 -4.25 15.10 14.85
C ILE A 5 -5.37 14.13 14.44
N LEU A 6 -6.64 14.54 14.53
CA LEU A 6 -7.78 13.71 14.14
C LEU A 6 -7.79 13.42 12.64
N THR A 7 -7.45 14.39 11.79
CA THR A 7 -7.32 14.19 10.34
C THR A 7 -6.20 13.22 9.99
N CYS A 8 -5.06 13.31 10.69
CA CYS A 8 -3.95 12.36 10.56
C CYS A 8 -4.39 10.94 10.97
N LEU A 9 -5.05 10.80 12.12
CA LEU A 9 -5.52 9.51 12.63
C LEU A 9 -6.50 8.83 11.66
N ARG A 10 -7.48 9.60 11.13
CA ARG A 10 -8.42 9.09 10.11
C ARG A 10 -7.70 8.62 8.85
N SER A 11 -6.65 9.32 8.45
CA SER A 11 -5.81 8.90 7.32
C SER A 11 -5.18 7.54 7.58
N ILE A 12 -4.50 7.39 8.72
CA ILE A 12 -3.81 6.15 9.10
C ILE A 12 -4.80 4.98 9.17
N ILE A 13 -5.98 5.18 9.76
CA ILE A 13 -7.04 4.16 9.83
C ILE A 13 -7.49 3.75 8.42
N ALA A 14 -7.67 4.70 7.51
CA ALA A 14 -8.01 4.38 6.13
C ALA A 14 -6.90 3.59 5.43
N GLY A 15 -5.64 3.99 5.59
CA GLY A 15 -4.49 3.24 5.07
C GLY A 15 -4.43 1.81 5.63
N TYR A 16 -4.66 1.64 6.94
CA TYR A 16 -4.74 0.33 7.57
C TYR A 16 -5.85 -0.53 6.97
N PHE A 17 -7.06 0.01 6.86
CA PHE A 17 -8.22 -0.72 6.33
C PHE A 17 -7.98 -1.22 4.90
N PHE A 18 -7.48 -0.37 4.00
CA PHE A 18 -7.16 -0.77 2.62
C PHE A 18 -6.00 -1.79 2.56
N SER A 19 -5.07 -1.71 3.52
CA SER A 19 -3.98 -2.69 3.59
C SER A 19 -4.47 -4.07 3.97
N VAL A 20 -5.29 -4.13 5.03
CA VAL A 20 -5.88 -5.39 5.51
C VAL A 20 -6.79 -6.00 4.44
N LEU A 21 -7.63 -5.18 3.79
CA LEU A 21 -8.48 -5.66 2.71
C LEU A 21 -7.65 -6.22 1.54
N GLY A 22 -6.57 -5.54 1.15
CA GLY A 22 -5.65 -6.03 0.14
C GLY A 22 -5.05 -7.37 0.51
N ILE A 23 -4.50 -7.49 1.72
CA ILE A 23 -3.93 -8.74 2.25
C ILE A 23 -4.95 -9.90 2.22
N ILE A 24 -6.20 -9.64 2.61
CA ILE A 24 -7.25 -10.67 2.60
C ILE A 24 -7.52 -11.13 1.17
N LEU A 25 -7.73 -10.19 0.24
CA LEU A 25 -8.00 -10.52 -1.17
C LEU A 25 -6.86 -11.31 -1.79
N VAL A 26 -5.61 -10.92 -1.50
CA VAL A 26 -4.41 -11.62 -1.96
C VAL A 26 -4.33 -13.02 -1.36
N SER A 27 -4.54 -13.15 -0.05
CA SER A 27 -4.46 -14.44 0.64
C SER A 27 -5.50 -15.42 0.12
N ILE A 28 -6.71 -14.93 -0.17
CA ILE A 28 -7.78 -15.71 -0.81
C ILE A 28 -7.36 -16.10 -2.23
N GLY A 29 -6.97 -15.13 -3.06
CA GLY A 29 -6.58 -15.37 -4.46
C GLY A 29 -5.44 -16.39 -4.59
N LEU A 30 -4.39 -16.23 -3.78
CA LEU A 30 -3.26 -17.16 -3.77
C LEU A 30 -3.63 -18.56 -3.31
N SER A 31 -4.68 -18.71 -2.48
CA SER A 31 -5.16 -20.03 -2.05
C SER A 31 -5.77 -20.85 -3.19
N PHE A 32 -6.15 -20.22 -4.31
CA PHE A 32 -6.65 -20.87 -5.52
C PHE A 32 -5.58 -21.05 -6.61
N THR A 33 -4.35 -20.56 -6.39
CA THR A 33 -3.26 -20.67 -7.36
C THR A 33 -2.23 -21.73 -6.93
N PRO A 34 -1.59 -22.44 -7.86
CA PRO A 34 -0.48 -23.35 -7.54
C PRO A 34 0.78 -22.62 -7.06
N LEU A 35 0.79 -21.29 -7.11
CA LEU A 35 1.88 -20.39 -6.75
C LEU A 35 1.94 -20.11 -5.23
N LYS A 36 1.13 -20.79 -4.43
CA LYS A 36 1.09 -20.64 -2.98
C LYS A 36 2.41 -21.11 -2.36
N GLY A 37 3.05 -20.23 -1.59
CA GLY A 37 4.33 -20.52 -0.92
C GLY A 37 5.56 -20.01 -1.66
N GLU A 38 5.40 -19.55 -2.91
CA GLU A 38 6.49 -18.95 -3.69
C GLU A 38 6.81 -17.53 -3.18
N PRO A 39 8.00 -17.27 -2.61
CA PRO A 39 8.33 -16.01 -1.94
C PRO A 39 8.24 -14.77 -2.85
N TRP A 40 8.57 -14.93 -4.14
CA TRP A 40 8.52 -13.85 -5.13
C TRP A 40 7.09 -13.40 -5.46
N VAL A 41 6.10 -14.30 -5.36
CA VAL A 41 4.69 -14.00 -5.62
C VAL A 41 4.16 -13.04 -4.57
N TYR A 42 4.53 -13.25 -3.31
CA TYR A 42 4.18 -12.34 -2.22
C TYR A 42 4.77 -10.94 -2.44
N ILE A 43 6.00 -10.84 -2.96
CA ILE A 43 6.63 -9.54 -3.29
C ILE A 43 5.88 -8.84 -4.44
N VAL A 44 5.66 -9.52 -5.56
CA VAL A 44 5.01 -8.94 -6.74
C VAL A 44 3.59 -8.47 -6.41
N VAL A 45 2.83 -9.31 -5.71
CA VAL A 45 1.46 -8.98 -5.35
C VAL A 45 1.43 -7.85 -4.32
N SER A 46 2.31 -7.86 -3.32
CA SER A 46 2.44 -6.73 -2.39
C SER A 46 2.79 -5.45 -3.14
N ALA A 47 3.73 -5.45 -4.07
CA ALA A 47 4.08 -4.27 -4.86
C ALA A 47 2.86 -3.67 -5.58
N LEU A 48 2.02 -4.53 -6.16
CA LEU A 48 0.80 -4.14 -6.87
C LEU A 48 -0.22 -3.48 -5.93
N PHE A 49 -0.41 -4.04 -4.73
CA PHE A 49 -1.30 -3.47 -3.71
C PHE A 49 -0.74 -2.24 -3.01
N ILE A 50 0.58 -2.10 -2.90
CA ILE A 50 1.20 -0.85 -2.42
C ILE A 50 0.87 0.29 -3.38
N VAL A 51 0.94 0.04 -4.68
CA VAL A 51 0.59 1.04 -5.70
C VAL A 51 -0.92 1.31 -5.70
N LEU A 52 -1.77 0.29 -5.75
CA LEU A 52 -3.23 0.45 -5.82
C LEU A 52 -3.84 0.92 -4.49
N GLY A 53 -3.56 0.20 -3.40
CA GLY A 53 -4.02 0.53 -2.06
C GLY A 53 -3.42 1.85 -1.57
N GLY A 54 -2.16 2.14 -1.88
CA GLY A 54 -1.56 3.45 -1.62
C GLY A 54 -2.25 4.57 -2.40
N SER A 55 -2.62 4.33 -3.66
CA SER A 55 -3.36 5.30 -4.47
C SER A 55 -4.77 5.53 -3.92
N ILE A 56 -5.51 4.48 -3.57
CA ILE A 56 -6.87 4.57 -3.02
C ILE A 56 -6.84 5.22 -1.63
N ALA A 57 -5.98 4.78 -0.72
CA ALA A 57 -5.89 5.34 0.63
C ALA A 57 -5.51 6.84 0.63
N SER A 58 -4.71 7.27 -0.35
CA SER A 58 -4.34 8.68 -0.51
C SER A 58 -5.47 9.57 -1.05
N THR A 59 -6.57 9.00 -1.54
CA THR A 59 -7.79 9.79 -1.87
C THR A 59 -8.50 10.27 -0.60
N VAL A 60 -8.46 9.49 0.49
CA VAL A 60 -9.18 9.76 1.75
C VAL A 60 -8.60 10.97 2.49
N SER A 61 -7.28 11.17 2.44
CA SER A 61 -6.61 12.26 3.14
C SER A 61 -5.63 13.02 2.26
N ARG A 62 -6.02 14.22 1.83
CA ARG A 62 -5.25 15.05 0.88
C ARG A 62 -3.92 15.54 1.44
N ASN A 63 -3.85 15.79 2.75
CA ASN A 63 -2.65 16.33 3.40
C ASN A 63 -1.63 15.25 3.78
N TYR A 64 -2.07 13.99 3.91
CA TYR A 64 -1.25 12.88 4.42
C TYR A 64 -1.02 11.78 3.38
N ARG A 65 -1.15 12.10 2.08
CA ARG A 65 -1.09 11.10 0.99
C ARG A 65 0.15 10.23 1.01
N ILE A 66 1.31 10.85 1.13
CA ILE A 66 2.61 10.16 1.13
C ILE A 66 2.71 9.27 2.36
N ILE A 67 2.33 9.80 3.54
CA ILE A 67 2.31 9.04 4.79
C ILE A 67 1.35 7.86 4.67
N ASN A 68 0.19 8.03 4.04
CA ASN A 68 -0.78 6.96 3.88
C ASN A 68 -0.32 5.87 2.91
N SER A 69 0.24 6.24 1.75
CA SER A 69 0.82 5.26 0.82
C SER A 69 2.03 4.56 1.43
N ALA A 70 2.87 5.26 2.20
CA ALA A 70 4.00 4.67 2.92
C ALA A 70 3.52 3.68 4.00
N PHE A 71 2.45 4.01 4.72
CA PHE A 71 1.87 3.14 5.73
C PHE A 71 1.27 1.87 5.12
N VAL A 72 0.56 1.98 3.99
CA VAL A 72 0.08 0.83 3.21
C VAL A 72 1.25 -0.02 2.69
N GLY A 73 2.29 0.66 2.20
CA GLY A 73 3.61 0.12 1.87
C GLY A 73 4.13 -0.81 2.96
N PHE A 74 4.32 -0.24 4.13
CA PHE A 74 4.88 -0.89 5.31
C PHE A 74 4.12 -2.16 5.71
N ILE A 75 2.79 -2.10 5.74
CA ILE A 75 1.96 -3.25 6.15
C ILE A 75 2.10 -4.41 5.15
N HIS A 76 2.08 -4.13 3.84
CA HIS A 76 2.21 -5.17 2.81
C HIS A 76 3.59 -5.80 2.75
N ILE A 77 4.64 -5.02 2.99
CA ILE A 77 6.00 -5.54 3.18
C ILE A 77 6.04 -6.51 4.34
N PHE A 78 5.55 -6.08 5.51
CA PHE A 78 5.61 -6.88 6.72
C PHE A 78 4.84 -8.19 6.56
N TRP A 79 3.68 -8.14 5.89
CA TRP A 79 2.92 -9.33 5.54
C TRP A 79 3.65 -10.24 4.55
N ALA A 80 4.26 -9.69 3.49
CA ALA A 80 5.02 -10.48 2.52
C ALA A 80 6.25 -11.15 3.15
N LEU A 81 6.92 -10.47 4.08
CA LEU A 81 8.01 -11.02 4.89
C LEU A 81 7.52 -12.18 5.77
N TYR A 82 6.44 -11.96 6.52
CA TYR A 82 5.84 -12.96 7.39
C TYR A 82 5.38 -14.21 6.62
N ARG A 83 4.85 -14.03 5.40
CA ARG A 83 4.24 -15.12 4.63
C ARG A 83 5.16 -15.78 3.63
N GLY A 84 6.11 -15.04 3.06
CA GLY A 84 7.12 -15.54 2.12
C GLY A 84 8.24 -16.35 2.78
N GLY A 85 8.27 -16.45 4.12
CA GLY A 85 9.28 -17.25 4.82
C GLY A 85 10.70 -16.70 4.71
N TYR A 86 10.85 -15.41 4.38
CA TYR A 86 12.14 -14.72 4.34
C TYR A 86 12.70 -14.60 5.76
N ALA A 87 13.41 -15.64 6.20
CA ALA A 87 14.08 -15.69 7.50
C ALA A 87 15.48 -15.07 7.46
N GLU A 88 16.07 -14.89 6.27
CA GLU A 88 17.43 -14.38 6.12
C GLU A 88 17.46 -12.86 5.93
N LEU A 89 18.28 -12.20 6.76
CA LEU A 89 18.39 -10.73 6.86
C LEU A 89 18.72 -10.03 5.52
N ASN A 90 19.39 -10.74 4.60
CA ASN A 90 19.79 -10.18 3.31
C ASN A 90 18.61 -10.01 2.34
N ASP A 91 17.65 -10.94 2.32
CA ASP A 91 16.43 -10.78 1.51
C ASP A 91 15.50 -9.71 2.10
N ILE A 92 15.55 -9.55 3.42
CA ILE A 92 14.82 -8.51 4.16
C ILE A 92 15.31 -7.11 3.77
N LEU A 93 16.59 -6.92 3.39
CA LEU A 93 17.11 -5.60 2.99
C LEU A 93 16.64 -5.16 1.60
N ALA A 94 16.38 -6.10 0.69
CA ALA A 94 15.90 -5.78 -0.66
C ALA A 94 14.45 -5.24 -0.66
N ILE A 95 13.64 -5.63 0.32
CA ILE A 95 12.20 -5.34 0.34
C ILE A 95 11.89 -3.87 0.73
N PRO A 96 12.50 -3.25 1.75
CA PRO A 96 12.40 -1.82 2.03
C PRO A 96 12.90 -0.96 0.85
N VAL A 97 13.97 -1.40 0.19
CA VAL A 97 14.55 -0.71 -0.97
C VAL A 97 13.59 -0.71 -2.16
N LEU A 98 12.75 -1.74 -2.34
CA LEU A 98 11.72 -1.77 -3.38
C LEU A 98 10.44 -1.05 -2.95
N ALA A 99 10.05 -1.18 -1.70
CA ALA A 99 8.76 -0.72 -1.24
C ALA A 99 8.67 0.79 -0.96
N ILE A 100 9.78 1.43 -0.56
CA ILE A 100 9.83 2.89 -0.44
C ILE A 100 9.64 3.56 -1.82
N PRO A 101 10.37 3.19 -2.88
CA PRO A 101 10.08 3.65 -4.24
C PRO A 101 8.67 3.34 -4.70
N LEU A 102 8.12 2.15 -4.42
CA LEU A 102 6.75 1.80 -4.80
C LEU A 102 5.69 2.63 -4.06
N ALA A 103 5.91 2.93 -2.79
CA ALA A 103 5.04 3.83 -2.02
C ALA A 103 5.10 5.27 -2.57
N VAL A 104 6.29 5.72 -2.99
CA VAL A 104 6.47 7.01 -3.66
C VAL A 104 5.76 7.02 -5.01
N VAL A 105 5.89 5.95 -5.81
CA VAL A 105 5.21 5.78 -7.10
C VAL A 105 3.69 5.75 -6.93
N GLY A 106 3.15 5.03 -5.95
CA GLY A 106 1.72 5.06 -5.62
C GLY A 106 1.25 6.45 -5.21
N GLY A 107 2.03 7.15 -4.38
CA GLY A 107 1.77 8.55 -4.04
C GLY A 107 1.82 9.51 -5.25
N MET A 108 2.72 9.26 -6.20
CA MET A 108 2.84 10.03 -7.45
C MET A 108 1.71 9.74 -8.44
N ILE A 109 1.31 8.47 -8.61
CA ILE A 109 0.17 8.06 -9.44
C ILE A 109 -1.11 8.70 -8.91
N SER A 110 -1.33 8.69 -7.60
CA SER A 110 -2.44 9.41 -6.97
C SER A 110 -2.43 10.93 -7.22
N LYS A 111 -1.23 11.54 -7.30
CA LYS A 111 -1.11 12.94 -7.73
C LYS A 111 -1.48 13.13 -9.21
N LYS A 112 -1.06 12.21 -10.09
CA LYS A 112 -1.27 12.27 -11.55
C LYS A 112 -2.67 11.87 -12.02
N LEU A 113 -3.41 11.05 -11.27
CA LEU A 113 -4.82 10.72 -11.57
C LEU A 113 -5.78 11.89 -11.29
N LYS A 114 -5.26 13.04 -10.84
CA LYS A 114 -6.05 14.19 -10.39
C LYS A 114 -6.26 15.38 -11.35
N PRO A 115 -5.83 15.42 -12.63
CA PRO A 115 -6.39 16.39 -13.58
C PRO A 115 -7.89 16.15 -13.80
N THR A 116 -8.30 14.89 -13.89
CA THR A 116 -9.64 14.53 -14.38
C THR A 116 -10.78 14.77 -13.38
N VAL A 117 -10.52 14.77 -12.06
CA VAL A 117 -11.60 14.97 -11.06
C VAL A 117 -11.87 16.45 -10.76
N ARG A 118 -10.91 17.35 -11.01
CA ARG A 118 -11.15 18.80 -10.87
C ARG A 118 -12.05 19.35 -11.98
N GLU A 119 -12.04 18.74 -13.16
CA GLU A 119 -12.98 19.08 -14.24
C GLU A 119 -14.40 18.59 -13.92
N ILE A 120 -14.56 17.47 -13.21
CA ILE A 120 -15.89 16.94 -12.86
C ILE A 120 -16.51 17.66 -11.64
N GLU A 121 -15.70 18.20 -10.72
CA GLU A 121 -16.19 19.05 -9.61
C GLU A 121 -16.47 20.51 -10.03
N GLN A 122 -16.14 20.90 -11.27
CA GLN A 122 -16.37 22.25 -11.82
C GLN A 122 -17.52 22.33 -12.85
N ILE A 123 -18.24 21.23 -13.09
CA ILE A 123 -19.43 21.17 -13.95
C ILE A 123 -20.69 21.16 -13.09
#